data_AF-A0A4Q4B6T8-F1
#
_entry.id   AF-A0A4Q4B6T8-F1
#
_cell.length_a   1.000
_cell.length_b   1.000
_cell.length_c   1.000
_cell.angle_alpha   90.00
_cell.angle_beta   90.00
_cell.angle_gamma   90.00
#
_symmetry.space_group_name_H-M   'P 1'
#
loop_
_entity.id
_entity.type
_entity.pdbx_description
1 polymer ?
#
loop_
_entity_poly.entity_id
_entity_poly.type
_entity_poly.pdbx_seq_one_letter_code
_entity_poly.pdbx_strand_id
1 'polypeptide(L)'
;MDFQTIFDELSEVIRGTKLLIDYYNDKSSLKSTIYGCIDWAGSAPQDRELVEKKFINVNLPQKVYFNSQYLILCASYENFIISFLKCILLKISETKDFSKIPHALRNINTSYSGSLLSSITGEKKSHVRFKTEDLIKNLYLLNSKDNSFKLNIEIAELVPSVLLFEKVIDFIQKCDLEIGWTDITDNTIFKDEYKGNKTERKNIAVNMHKDIYRIRNRIAHTGCSSAVVIGELEDLLKFLTPFNKSLINVVETEINKVYL
;
A
#
# COMPACT_ATOMS: atom_id res chain seq x y z
N MET A 1 9.75 -11.33 -6.88
CA MET A 1 8.79 -11.00 -5.81
C MET A 1 7.42 -11.08 -6.45
N ASP A 2 6.53 -11.91 -5.92
CA ASP A 2 5.20 -12.14 -6.46
C ASP A 2 4.14 -11.32 -5.71
N PHE A 3 2.90 -11.36 -6.20
CA PHE A 3 1.79 -10.61 -5.58
C PHE A 3 1.53 -11.02 -4.13
N GLN A 4 1.69 -12.30 -3.80
CA GLN A 4 1.44 -12.80 -2.44
C GLN A 4 2.46 -12.24 -1.46
N THR A 5 3.75 -12.27 -1.80
CA THR A 5 4.83 -11.72 -0.98
C THR A 5 4.59 -10.24 -0.65
N ILE A 6 4.21 -9.45 -1.67
CA ILE A 6 3.95 -8.01 -1.51
C ILE A 6 2.74 -7.77 -0.61
N PHE A 7 1.70 -8.61 -0.73
CA PHE A 7 0.52 -8.53 0.13
C PHE A 7 0.80 -8.96 1.57
N ASP A 8 1.66 -9.95 1.79
CA ASP A 8 2.07 -10.40 3.12
C ASP A 8 2.81 -9.29 3.87
N GLU A 9 3.71 -8.55 3.20
CA GLU A 9 4.39 -7.38 3.78
C GLU A 9 3.40 -6.31 4.26
N LEU A 10 2.39 -5.96 3.44
CA LEU A 10 1.34 -5.03 3.84
C LEU A 10 0.49 -5.60 4.99
N SER A 11 0.16 -6.89 4.93
CA SER A 11 -0.67 -7.57 5.94
C SER A 11 -0.03 -7.57 7.31
N GLU A 12 1.30 -7.68 7.38
CA GLU A 12 2.05 -7.58 8.64
C GLU A 12 1.93 -6.19 9.27
N VAL A 13 1.96 -5.12 8.46
CA VAL A 13 1.74 -3.75 8.96
C VAL A 13 0.30 -3.56 9.41
N ILE A 14 -0.69 -4.07 8.66
CA ILE A 14 -2.11 -4.05 9.04
C ILE A 14 -2.30 -4.77 10.39
N ARG A 15 -1.72 -5.96 10.55
CA ARG A 15 -1.78 -6.77 11.77
C ARG A 15 -1.14 -6.06 12.95
N GLY A 16 0.07 -5.52 12.77
CA GLY A 16 0.77 -4.75 13.79
C GLY A 16 -0.03 -3.53 14.24
N THR A 17 -0.59 -2.78 13.28
CA THR A 17 -1.41 -1.59 13.57
C THR A 17 -2.70 -1.97 14.30
N LYS A 18 -3.34 -3.08 13.92
CA LYS A 18 -4.53 -3.58 14.61
C LYS A 18 -4.26 -3.97 16.06
N LEU A 19 -3.22 -4.77 16.32
CA LEU A 19 -2.83 -5.16 17.69
C LEU A 19 -2.58 -3.94 18.58
N LEU A 20 -1.99 -2.91 17.98
CA LEU A 20 -1.73 -1.65 18.64
C LEU A 20 -3.01 -0.87 18.96
N ILE A 21 -4.00 -0.86 18.07
CA ILE A 21 -5.32 -0.26 18.35
C ILE A 21 -6.05 -1.04 19.44
N ASP A 22 -6.07 -2.36 19.34
CA ASP A 22 -6.70 -3.25 20.32
C ASP A 22 -6.11 -3.02 21.72
N TYR A 23 -4.78 -2.91 21.83
CA TYR A 23 -4.12 -2.54 23.08
C TYR A 23 -4.61 -1.20 23.66
N TYR A 24 -4.86 -0.19 22.82
CA TYR A 24 -5.36 1.10 23.30
C TYR A 24 -6.81 1.04 23.75
N ASN A 25 -7.65 0.29 23.03
CA ASN A 25 -9.05 0.06 23.40
C ASN A 25 -9.15 -0.72 24.72
N ASP A 26 -8.30 -1.72 24.91
CA ASP A 26 -8.31 -2.59 26.09
C ASP A 26 -7.46 -2.07 27.25
N LYS A 27 -6.80 -0.91 27.09
CA LYS A 27 -5.86 -0.37 28.07
C LYS A 27 -6.47 -0.22 29.46
N SER A 28 -7.74 0.14 29.57
CA SER A 28 -8.45 0.25 30.87
C SER A 28 -8.64 -1.11 31.54
N SER A 29 -9.02 -2.13 30.77
CA SER A 29 -9.16 -3.52 31.24
C SER A 29 -7.80 -4.11 31.63
N LEU A 30 -6.77 -3.85 30.82
CA LEU A 30 -5.40 -4.25 31.10
C LEU A 30 -4.88 -3.59 32.38
N LYS A 31 -5.11 -2.29 32.56
CA LYS A 31 -4.77 -1.58 33.81
C LYS A 31 -5.45 -2.22 35.01
N SER A 32 -6.76 -2.50 34.91
CA SER A 32 -7.52 -3.16 35.98
C SER A 32 -6.93 -4.53 36.32
N THR A 33 -6.55 -5.31 35.31
CA THR A 33 -5.92 -6.63 35.48
C THR A 33 -4.53 -6.53 36.12
N ILE A 34 -3.69 -5.59 35.68
CA ILE A 34 -2.37 -5.32 36.28
C ILE A 34 -2.54 -4.92 37.75
N TYR A 35 -3.50 -4.06 38.06
CA TYR A 35 -3.85 -3.71 39.45
C TYR A 35 -4.30 -4.93 40.26
N GLY A 36 -5.09 -5.83 39.68
CA GLY A 36 -5.57 -7.03 40.37
C GLY A 36 -4.51 -8.13 40.59
N CYS A 37 -3.48 -8.19 39.74
CA CYS A 37 -2.47 -9.26 39.78
C CYS A 37 -1.23 -8.94 40.61
N ILE A 38 -1.00 -7.66 40.93
CA ILE A 38 0.16 -7.23 41.70
C ILE A 38 -0.17 -7.24 43.19
N ASP A 39 0.67 -7.90 43.99
CA ASP A 39 0.64 -7.73 45.45
C ASP A 39 1.22 -6.36 45.81
N TRP A 40 0.37 -5.34 45.77
CA TRP A 40 0.74 -3.97 46.08
C TRP A 40 1.17 -3.77 47.52
N ALA A 41 0.80 -4.66 48.45
CA ALA A 41 1.24 -4.55 49.83
C ALA A 41 2.65 -5.14 50.00
N GLY A 42 2.93 -6.28 49.37
CA GLY A 42 4.19 -7.02 49.47
C GLY A 42 5.30 -6.61 48.50
N SER A 43 5.02 -5.90 47.41
CA SER A 43 6.03 -5.50 46.42
C SER A 43 6.94 -4.37 46.92
N ALA A 44 8.22 -4.33 46.53
CA ALA A 44 9.09 -3.21 46.90
C ALA A 44 8.61 -1.88 46.24
N PRO A 45 8.75 -0.72 46.91
CA PRO A 45 8.27 0.56 46.38
C PRO A 45 8.80 0.90 44.97
N GLN A 46 10.07 0.59 44.70
CA GLN A 46 10.72 0.80 43.41
C GLN A 46 10.10 -0.02 42.26
N ASP A 47 9.60 -1.22 42.54
CA ASP A 47 8.98 -2.09 41.53
C ASP A 47 7.56 -1.59 41.20
N ARG A 48 6.83 -1.12 42.22
CA ARG A 48 5.51 -0.47 42.05
C ARG A 48 5.64 0.78 41.18
N GLU A 49 6.62 1.63 41.48
CA GLU A 49 6.87 2.85 40.71
C GLU A 49 7.26 2.53 39.25
N LEU A 50 8.06 1.49 39.03
CA LEU A 50 8.41 1.03 37.68
C LEU A 50 7.16 0.58 36.90
N VAL A 51 6.28 -0.20 37.52
CA VAL A 51 5.04 -0.67 36.89
C VAL A 51 4.12 0.52 36.59
N GLU A 52 3.94 1.40 37.57
CA GLU A 52 3.11 2.58 37.41
C GLU A 52 3.60 3.44 36.25
N LYS A 53 4.89 3.74 36.21
CA LYS A 53 5.51 4.57 35.17
C LYS A 53 5.44 3.92 33.78
N LYS A 54 5.62 2.60 33.68
CA LYS A 54 5.70 1.90 32.38
C LYS A 54 4.38 1.39 31.82
N PHE A 55 3.36 1.17 32.66
CA PHE A 55 2.12 0.51 32.21
C PHE A 55 0.85 1.26 32.61
N ILE A 56 0.83 1.91 33.78
CA ILE A 56 -0.40 2.52 34.32
C ILE A 56 -0.51 4.01 33.96
N ASN A 57 0.56 4.77 34.18
CA ASN A 57 0.60 6.23 34.03
C ASN A 57 1.14 6.68 32.66
N VAL A 58 1.28 5.75 31.71
CA VAL A 58 1.68 6.08 30.33
C VAL A 58 0.57 6.90 29.69
N ASN A 59 0.79 8.21 29.54
CA ASN A 59 -0.10 9.09 28.82
C ASN A 59 0.50 9.37 27.44
N LEU A 60 0.11 8.56 26.45
CA LEU A 60 0.49 8.79 25.08
C LEU A 60 -0.53 9.75 24.46
N PRO A 61 -0.10 10.87 23.86
CA PRO A 61 -1.02 11.78 23.20
C PRO A 61 -1.69 11.05 22.04
N GLN A 62 -2.93 10.57 22.26
CA GLN A 62 -3.69 9.72 21.32
C GLN A 62 -3.70 10.28 19.89
N LYS A 63 -3.77 11.60 19.78
CA LYS A 63 -3.71 12.33 18.51
C LYS A 63 -2.41 12.12 17.73
N VAL A 64 -1.26 12.28 18.39
CA VAL A 64 0.05 12.05 17.77
C VAL A 64 0.16 10.58 17.38
N TYR A 65 -0.34 9.71 18.23
CA TYR A 65 -0.28 8.27 18.03
C TYR A 65 -1.12 7.81 16.82
N PHE A 66 -2.41 8.13 16.77
CA PHE A 66 -3.29 7.74 15.67
C PHE A 66 -2.87 8.37 14.35
N ASN A 67 -2.42 9.63 14.35
CA ASN A 67 -1.84 10.24 13.15
C ASN A 67 -0.60 9.48 12.66
N SER A 68 0.28 9.06 13.57
CA SER A 68 1.49 8.30 13.23
C SER A 68 1.15 6.93 12.64
N GLN A 69 0.24 6.19 13.26
CA GLN A 69 -0.22 4.89 12.75
C GLN A 69 -0.89 5.03 11.38
N TYR A 70 -1.72 6.05 11.19
CA TYR A 70 -2.35 6.34 9.91
C TYR A 70 -1.31 6.61 8.82
N LEU A 71 -0.30 7.45 9.10
CA LEU A 71 0.77 7.75 8.16
C LEU A 71 1.63 6.53 7.83
N ILE A 72 1.90 5.66 8.81
CA ILE A 72 2.61 4.39 8.59
C ILE A 72 1.81 3.48 7.65
N LEU A 73 0.49 3.35 7.86
CA LEU A 73 -0.39 2.60 6.96
C LEU A 73 -0.41 3.20 5.57
N CYS A 74 -0.52 4.53 5.43
CA CYS A 74 -0.47 5.20 4.13
C CYS A 74 0.85 4.92 3.39
N ALA A 75 1.99 5.08 4.06
CA ALA A 75 3.30 4.82 3.46
C ALA A 75 3.47 3.34 3.06
N SER A 76 3.00 2.43 3.90
CA SER A 76 3.03 0.98 3.61
C SER A 76 2.10 0.63 2.44
N TYR A 77 0.96 1.31 2.34
CA TYR A 77 0.05 1.15 1.22
C TYR A 77 0.62 1.72 -0.09
N GLU A 78 1.29 2.88 -0.05
CA GLU A 78 2.02 3.43 -1.19
C GLU A 78 3.08 2.43 -1.68
N ASN A 79 3.88 1.88 -0.77
CA ASN A 79 4.88 0.87 -1.10
C ASN A 79 4.25 -0.39 -1.69
N PHE A 80 3.13 -0.86 -1.12
CA PHE A 80 2.37 -1.98 -1.68
C PHE A 80 1.95 -1.70 -3.12
N ILE A 81 1.35 -0.54 -3.41
CA ILE A 81 0.89 -0.19 -4.76
C ILE A 81 2.06 -0.10 -5.74
N ILE A 82 3.18 0.49 -5.34
CA ILE A 82 4.37 0.57 -6.19
C ILE A 82 4.91 -0.83 -6.49
N SER A 83 5.09 -1.67 -5.47
CA SER A 83 5.55 -3.05 -5.63
C SER A 83 4.56 -3.88 -6.47
N PHE A 84 3.26 -3.66 -6.28
CA PHE A 84 2.20 -4.27 -7.07
C PHE A 84 2.33 -3.94 -8.56
N LEU A 85 2.50 -2.65 -8.90
CA LEU A 85 2.73 -2.22 -10.28
C LEU A 85 4.04 -2.77 -10.85
N LYS A 86 5.12 -2.84 -10.05
CA LYS A 86 6.37 -3.51 -10.46
C LYS A 86 6.13 -4.98 -10.80
N CYS A 87 5.31 -5.68 -10.01
CA CYS A 87 4.96 -7.07 -10.23
C CYS A 87 4.15 -7.27 -11.52
N ILE A 88 3.22 -6.35 -11.85
CA ILE A 88 2.52 -6.36 -13.15
C ILE A 88 3.54 -6.28 -14.29
N LEU A 89 4.46 -5.31 -14.26
CA LEU A 89 5.46 -5.13 -15.30
C LEU A 89 6.42 -6.32 -15.42
N LEU A 90 6.76 -6.96 -14.29
CA LEU A 90 7.55 -8.19 -14.27
C LEU A 90 6.82 -9.31 -15.01
N LYS A 91 5.57 -9.61 -14.64
CA LYS A 91 4.78 -10.66 -15.30
C LYS A 91 4.57 -10.39 -16.80
N ILE A 92 4.31 -9.14 -17.17
CA ILE A 92 4.20 -8.76 -18.59
C ILE A 92 5.56 -8.97 -19.30
N SER A 93 6.68 -8.70 -18.63
CA SER A 93 8.03 -8.95 -19.20
C SER A 93 8.36 -10.43 -19.41
N GLU A 94 7.59 -11.34 -18.82
CA GLU A 94 7.77 -12.79 -19.00
C GLU A 94 7.07 -13.32 -20.26
N THR A 95 6.21 -12.52 -20.91
CA THR A 95 5.60 -12.97 -22.17
C THR A 95 6.70 -13.18 -23.23
N LYS A 96 6.54 -14.18 -24.09
CA LYS A 96 7.52 -14.46 -25.16
C LYS A 96 7.19 -13.73 -26.45
N ASP A 97 5.99 -13.17 -26.53
CA ASP A 97 5.46 -12.52 -27.72
C ASP A 97 5.48 -11.00 -27.54
N PHE A 98 6.47 -10.36 -28.15
CA PHE A 98 6.61 -8.91 -28.12
C PHE A 98 5.38 -8.20 -28.73
N SER A 99 4.66 -8.83 -29.66
CA SER A 99 3.49 -8.22 -30.29
C SER A 99 2.34 -8.00 -29.31
N LYS A 100 2.28 -8.80 -28.23
CA LYS A 100 1.30 -8.64 -27.15
C LYS A 100 1.55 -7.40 -26.27
N ILE A 101 2.77 -6.83 -26.27
CA ILE A 101 3.07 -5.66 -25.45
C ILE A 101 2.43 -4.41 -26.09
N PRO A 102 1.52 -3.70 -25.40
CA PRO A 102 0.83 -2.55 -25.98
C PRO A 102 1.79 -1.41 -26.31
N HIS A 103 1.55 -0.72 -27.42
CA HIS A 103 2.35 0.45 -27.80
C HIS A 103 2.33 1.54 -26.72
N ALA A 104 1.20 1.72 -26.03
CA ALA A 104 1.07 2.65 -24.90
C ALA A 104 2.07 2.33 -23.78
N LEU A 105 2.17 1.05 -23.38
CA LEU A 105 3.13 0.61 -22.37
C LEU A 105 4.58 0.80 -22.83
N ARG A 106 4.90 0.48 -24.09
CA ARG A 106 6.27 0.67 -24.64
C ARG A 106 6.69 2.13 -24.61
N ASN A 107 5.80 3.04 -25.00
CA ASN A 107 6.06 4.48 -24.99
C ASN A 107 6.31 4.98 -23.57
N ILE A 108 5.48 4.56 -22.62
CA ILE A 108 5.64 4.94 -21.21
C ILE A 108 6.94 4.37 -20.67
N ASN A 109 7.23 3.09 -20.93
CA ASN A 109 8.45 2.45 -20.45
C ASN A 109 9.69 3.18 -20.96
N THR A 110 9.71 3.55 -22.25
CA THR A 110 10.80 4.32 -22.85
C THR A 110 10.93 5.70 -22.22
N SER A 111 9.83 6.46 -22.16
CA SER A 111 9.82 7.83 -21.64
C SER A 111 10.20 7.91 -20.15
N TYR A 112 9.63 7.03 -19.33
CA TYR A 112 9.87 6.98 -17.90
C TYR A 112 11.26 6.44 -17.58
N SER A 113 11.76 5.46 -18.34
CA SER A 113 13.16 5.04 -18.21
C SER A 113 14.13 6.17 -18.55
N GLY A 114 13.87 6.94 -19.62
CA GLY A 114 14.66 8.13 -19.94
C GLY A 114 14.62 9.18 -18.83
N SER A 115 13.45 9.39 -18.22
CA SER A 115 13.28 10.27 -17.07
C SER A 115 14.08 9.79 -15.85
N LEU A 116 14.04 8.49 -15.54
CA LEU A 116 14.87 7.90 -14.48
C LEU A 116 16.37 8.08 -14.77
N LEU A 117 16.81 7.84 -16.00
CA LEU A 117 18.20 8.04 -16.38
C LEU A 117 18.63 9.51 -16.25
N SER A 118 17.76 10.46 -16.61
CA SER A 118 18.04 11.89 -16.45
C SER A 118 18.20 12.31 -14.98
N SER A 119 17.57 11.58 -14.06
CA SER A 119 17.69 11.83 -12.61
C SER A 119 19.03 11.38 -12.01
N ILE A 120 19.83 10.57 -12.74
CA ILE A 120 21.17 10.13 -12.31
C ILE A 120 22.14 11.32 -12.26
N THR A 121 22.03 12.23 -13.22
CA THR A 121 22.91 13.41 -13.33
C THR A 121 22.43 14.60 -12.49
N GLY A 122 21.30 14.47 -11.79
CA GLY A 122 20.68 15.53 -10.96
C GLY A 122 20.45 15.12 -9.51
N GLU A 123 19.54 15.80 -8.81
CA GLU A 123 19.12 15.45 -7.45
C GLU A 123 18.32 14.14 -7.46
N LYS A 124 19.02 13.03 -7.30
CA LYS A 124 18.40 11.72 -7.10
C LYS A 124 17.52 11.77 -5.86
N LYS A 125 16.21 11.55 -6.02
CA LYS A 125 15.31 11.34 -4.88
C LYS A 125 15.86 10.20 -4.02
N SER A 126 16.09 10.45 -2.73
CA SER A 126 16.79 9.54 -1.81
C SER A 126 16.19 8.13 -1.70
N HIS A 127 14.91 7.97 -2.05
CA HIS A 127 14.17 6.71 -2.00
C HIS A 127 14.22 5.90 -3.31
N VAL A 128 14.66 6.50 -4.43
CA VAL A 128 14.70 5.84 -5.74
C VAL A 128 16.01 5.09 -5.88
N ARG A 129 15.98 3.76 -5.87
CA ARG A 129 17.18 2.90 -5.99
C ARG A 129 17.08 2.01 -7.22
N PHE A 130 17.65 2.47 -8.33
CA PHE A 130 17.84 1.65 -9.52
C PHE A 130 19.32 1.54 -9.90
N LYS A 131 19.66 0.48 -10.66
CA LYS A 131 20.96 0.28 -11.28
C LYS A 131 20.91 0.83 -12.70
N THR A 132 21.77 1.81 -12.98
CA THR A 132 21.83 2.50 -14.28
C THR A 132 22.06 1.51 -15.42
N GLU A 133 22.95 0.53 -15.24
CA GLU A 133 23.27 -0.47 -16.25
C GLU A 133 22.04 -1.31 -16.61
N ASP A 134 21.23 -1.67 -15.62
CA ASP A 134 20.01 -2.43 -15.84
C ASP A 134 18.96 -1.61 -16.60
N LEU A 135 18.82 -0.32 -16.28
CA LEU A 135 17.91 0.58 -17.01
C LEU A 135 18.27 0.70 -18.49
N ILE A 136 19.56 0.93 -18.78
CA ILE A 136 20.08 1.06 -20.15
C ILE A 136 19.93 -0.27 -20.89
N LYS A 137 20.29 -1.39 -20.25
CA LYS A 137 20.17 -2.72 -20.84
C LYS A 137 18.72 -3.05 -21.22
N ASN A 138 17.77 -2.80 -20.32
CA ASN A 138 16.36 -3.07 -20.59
C ASN A 138 15.79 -2.12 -21.66
N LEU A 139 16.19 -0.84 -21.67
CA LEU A 139 15.83 0.10 -22.75
C LEU A 139 16.31 -0.37 -24.12
N TYR A 140 17.52 -0.93 -24.18
CA TYR A 140 18.04 -1.54 -25.39
C TYR A 140 17.20 -2.77 -25.78
N LEU A 141 16.95 -3.69 -24.84
CA LEU A 141 16.17 -4.91 -25.08
C LEU A 141 14.72 -4.63 -25.50
N LEU A 142 14.12 -3.53 -25.03
CA LEU A 142 12.79 -3.11 -25.44
C LEU A 142 12.72 -2.68 -26.92
N ASN A 143 13.84 -2.19 -27.46
CA ASN A 143 13.94 -1.65 -28.82
C ASN A 143 14.71 -2.59 -29.78
N SER A 144 15.40 -3.61 -29.26
CA SER A 144 16.08 -4.60 -30.09
C SER A 144 15.06 -5.48 -30.81
N LYS A 145 15.32 -5.78 -32.09
CA LYS A 145 14.52 -6.75 -32.87
C LYS A 145 14.79 -8.21 -32.44
N ASP A 146 15.66 -8.41 -31.46
CA ASP A 146 15.99 -9.72 -30.92
C ASP A 146 14.81 -10.24 -30.08
N ASN A 147 14.57 -11.56 -30.12
CA ASN A 147 13.46 -12.24 -29.43
C ASN A 147 13.53 -12.17 -27.88
N SER A 148 14.33 -11.27 -27.31
CA SER A 148 14.44 -11.03 -25.88
C SER A 148 14.11 -9.57 -25.60
N PHE A 149 12.96 -9.32 -24.98
CA PHE A 149 12.58 -8.00 -24.48
C PHE A 149 12.50 -8.01 -22.96
N LYS A 150 12.67 -6.84 -22.34
CA LYS A 150 12.54 -6.67 -20.88
C LYS A 150 12.09 -5.26 -20.55
N LEU A 151 11.01 -5.12 -19.78
CA LEU A 151 10.56 -3.80 -19.33
C LEU A 151 11.42 -3.32 -18.15
N ASN A 152 11.63 -2.02 -18.08
CA ASN A 152 12.10 -1.40 -16.85
C ASN A 152 10.96 -1.35 -15.84
N ILE A 153 11.07 -2.11 -14.75
CA ILE A 153 10.03 -2.18 -13.73
C ILE A 153 10.02 -0.93 -12.85
N GLU A 154 11.16 -0.25 -12.72
CA GLU A 154 11.33 0.94 -11.88
C GLU A 154 10.52 2.14 -12.36
N ILE A 155 9.96 2.09 -13.57
CA ILE A 155 9.04 3.13 -14.06
C ILE A 155 7.80 3.27 -13.16
N ALA A 156 7.46 2.23 -12.37
CA ALA A 156 6.34 2.27 -11.44
C ALA A 156 6.52 3.38 -10.39
N GLU A 157 7.77 3.73 -10.04
CA GLU A 157 8.09 4.82 -9.09
C GLU A 157 7.78 6.22 -9.65
N LEU A 158 7.58 6.33 -10.97
CA LEU A 158 7.20 7.58 -11.63
C LEU A 158 5.69 7.74 -11.80
N VAL A 159 4.89 6.77 -11.36
CA VAL A 159 3.43 6.91 -11.35
C VAL A 159 3.05 8.01 -10.36
N PRO A 160 2.43 9.12 -10.82
CA PRO A 160 2.19 10.27 -9.96
C PRO A 160 1.11 9.95 -8.94
N SER A 161 1.38 10.26 -7.68
CA SER A 161 0.41 10.20 -6.57
C SER A 161 -0.34 8.87 -6.52
N VAL A 162 0.35 7.75 -6.31
CA VAL A 162 -0.26 6.40 -6.30
C VAL A 162 -1.40 6.20 -5.30
N LEU A 163 -1.54 7.05 -4.28
CA LEU A 163 -2.71 7.07 -3.39
C LEU A 163 -4.00 7.57 -4.08
N LEU A 164 -3.88 8.33 -5.16
CA LEU A 164 -4.99 8.60 -6.08
C LEU A 164 -5.16 7.37 -6.96
N PHE A 165 -5.97 6.43 -6.51
CA PHE A 165 -6.08 5.11 -7.11
C PHE A 165 -6.55 5.13 -8.57
N GLU A 166 -7.24 6.20 -9.01
CA GLU A 166 -7.52 6.43 -10.42
C GLU A 166 -6.24 6.43 -11.28
N LYS A 167 -5.13 6.97 -10.76
CA LYS A 167 -3.81 6.95 -11.45
C LYS A 167 -3.22 5.56 -11.55
N VAL A 168 -3.54 4.69 -10.59
CA VAL A 168 -3.15 3.28 -10.60
C VAL A 168 -3.95 2.53 -11.66
N ILE A 169 -5.27 2.72 -11.70
CA ILE A 169 -6.15 2.15 -12.74
C ILE A 169 -5.73 2.63 -14.13
N ASP A 170 -5.49 3.94 -14.31
CA ASP A 170 -5.02 4.51 -15.58
C ASP A 170 -3.73 3.80 -16.06
N PHE A 171 -2.79 3.54 -15.15
CA PHE A 171 -1.54 2.84 -15.45
C PHE A 171 -1.78 1.37 -15.82
N ILE A 172 -2.65 0.67 -15.10
CA ILE A 172 -3.03 -0.73 -15.39
C ILE A 172 -3.66 -0.84 -16.78
N GLN A 173 -4.55 0.09 -17.15
CA GLN A 173 -5.17 0.13 -18.47
C GLN A 173 -4.18 0.37 -19.61
N LYS A 174 -3.11 1.14 -19.37
CA LYS A 174 -2.00 1.30 -20.32
C LYS A 174 -1.24 0.00 -20.58
N CYS A 175 -1.42 -0.99 -19.72
CA CYS A 175 -0.92 -2.35 -19.87
C CYS A 175 -1.95 -3.29 -20.56
N ASP A 176 -2.97 -2.78 -21.25
CA ASP A 176 -4.07 -3.56 -21.86
C ASP A 176 -4.90 -4.42 -20.90
N LEU A 177 -4.79 -4.17 -19.60
CA LEU A 177 -5.60 -4.85 -18.62
C LEU A 177 -6.91 -4.07 -18.49
N GLU A 178 -7.99 -4.61 -19.07
CA GLU A 178 -9.33 -4.01 -19.03
C GLU A 178 -9.95 -4.15 -17.63
N ILE A 179 -9.45 -3.34 -16.70
CA ILE A 179 -9.84 -3.38 -15.29
C ILE A 179 -10.38 -2.01 -14.89
N GLY A 180 -11.52 -2.02 -14.23
CA GLY A 180 -12.13 -0.86 -13.59
C GLY A 180 -12.46 -1.12 -12.13
N TRP A 181 -12.98 -0.07 -11.48
CA TRP A 181 -13.44 -0.12 -10.08
C TRP A 181 -14.45 -1.24 -9.83
N THR A 182 -15.34 -1.47 -10.79
CA THR A 182 -16.35 -2.51 -10.68
C THR A 182 -15.71 -3.88 -10.59
N ASP A 183 -14.72 -4.17 -11.43
CA ASP A 183 -14.16 -5.51 -11.53
C ASP A 183 -13.49 -5.89 -10.21
N ILE A 184 -12.82 -4.92 -9.58
CA ILE A 184 -12.22 -5.05 -8.25
C ILE A 184 -13.30 -5.22 -7.17
N THR A 185 -14.34 -4.38 -7.17
CA THR A 185 -15.35 -4.32 -6.10
C THR A 185 -16.49 -5.33 -6.26
N ASP A 186 -16.62 -5.95 -7.43
CA ASP A 186 -17.56 -7.04 -7.69
C ASP A 186 -16.87 -8.42 -7.69
N ASN A 187 -15.58 -8.46 -7.33
CA ASN A 187 -14.89 -9.69 -6.97
C ASN A 187 -15.51 -10.31 -5.70
N THR A 188 -15.53 -11.63 -5.62
CA THR A 188 -16.13 -12.37 -4.48
C THR A 188 -15.53 -11.94 -3.14
N ILE A 189 -14.22 -11.74 -3.07
CA ILE A 189 -13.52 -11.38 -1.84
C ILE A 189 -14.02 -10.03 -1.28
N PHE A 190 -14.17 -9.01 -2.12
CA PHE A 190 -14.70 -7.71 -1.69
C PHE A 190 -16.20 -7.75 -1.40
N LYS A 191 -16.96 -8.53 -2.19
CA LYS A 191 -18.42 -8.68 -2.02
C LYS A 191 -18.80 -9.34 -0.71
N ASP A 192 -18.03 -10.32 -0.27
CA ASP A 192 -18.30 -11.05 0.96
C ASP A 192 -18.16 -10.14 2.20
N GLU A 193 -17.20 -9.22 2.17
CA GLU A 193 -16.99 -8.23 3.23
C GLU A 193 -17.98 -7.04 3.12
N TYR A 194 -18.12 -6.47 1.92
CA TYR A 194 -18.93 -5.29 1.66
C TYR A 194 -20.22 -5.66 0.92
N LYS A 195 -21.26 -6.03 1.68
CA LYS A 195 -22.60 -6.31 1.15
C LYS A 195 -23.20 -5.08 0.46
N GLY A 196 -24.17 -5.29 -0.43
CA GLY A 196 -24.89 -4.23 -1.13
C GLY A 196 -25.03 -4.50 -2.63
N ASN A 197 -25.40 -3.49 -3.40
CA ASN A 197 -25.36 -3.55 -4.87
C ASN A 197 -23.99 -3.11 -5.43
N LYS A 198 -23.79 -3.31 -6.73
CA LYS A 198 -22.54 -3.00 -7.44
C LYS A 198 -22.12 -1.53 -7.32
N THR A 199 -23.09 -0.60 -7.39
CA THR A 199 -22.82 0.84 -7.30
C THR A 199 -22.39 1.24 -5.89
N GLU A 200 -23.03 0.68 -4.85
CA GLU A 200 -22.69 0.93 -3.45
C GLU A 200 -21.26 0.51 -3.14
N ARG A 201 -20.88 -0.73 -3.50
CA ARG A 201 -19.50 -1.23 -3.29
C ARG A 201 -18.45 -0.38 -4.00
N LYS A 202 -18.71 0.00 -5.25
CA LYS A 202 -17.85 0.93 -6.00
C LYS A 202 -17.68 2.25 -5.23
N ASN A 203 -18.78 2.83 -4.76
CA ASN A 203 -18.75 4.11 -4.05
C ASN A 203 -17.97 4.01 -2.73
N ILE A 204 -18.12 2.91 -1.99
CA ILE A 204 -17.33 2.64 -0.78
C ILE A 204 -15.83 2.68 -1.10
N ALA A 205 -15.39 1.93 -2.12
CA ALA A 205 -13.98 1.87 -2.48
C ALA A 205 -13.42 3.20 -2.98
N VAL A 206 -14.18 3.94 -3.80
CA VAL A 206 -13.79 5.26 -4.30
C VAL A 206 -13.69 6.26 -3.15
N ASN A 207 -14.68 6.29 -2.26
CA ASN A 207 -14.69 7.22 -1.13
C ASN A 207 -13.55 6.92 -0.15
N MET A 208 -13.28 5.65 0.13
CA MET A 208 -12.18 5.27 1.02
C MET A 208 -10.81 5.71 0.47
N HIS A 209 -10.56 5.56 -0.83
CA HIS A 209 -9.32 6.06 -1.44
C HIS A 209 -9.21 7.59 -1.40
N LYS A 210 -10.31 8.30 -1.65
CA LYS A 210 -10.35 9.76 -1.50
C LYS A 210 -10.07 10.18 -0.06
N ASP A 211 -10.60 9.45 0.90
CA ASP A 211 -10.37 9.70 2.33
C ASP A 211 -8.93 9.43 2.73
N ILE A 212 -8.31 8.33 2.26
CA ILE A 212 -6.88 8.04 2.46
C ILE A 212 -6.03 9.23 2.02
N TYR A 213 -6.22 9.69 0.80
CA TYR A 213 -5.46 10.81 0.25
C TYR A 213 -5.72 12.13 1.01
N ARG A 214 -6.99 12.43 1.30
CA ARG A 214 -7.42 13.65 1.99
C ARG A 214 -6.89 13.71 3.42
N ILE A 215 -7.03 12.63 4.18
CA ILE A 215 -6.61 12.56 5.58
C ILE A 215 -5.09 12.60 5.67
N ARG A 216 -4.37 11.87 4.81
CA ARG A 216 -2.89 11.95 4.74
C ARG A 216 -2.40 13.36 4.51
N ASN A 217 -2.98 14.08 3.54
CA ASN A 217 -2.60 15.48 3.27
C ASN A 217 -3.02 16.43 4.39
N ARG A 218 -4.20 16.22 4.99
CA ARG A 218 -4.64 16.95 6.18
C ARG A 218 -3.61 16.82 7.31
N ILE A 219 -3.14 15.62 7.63
CA ILE A 219 -2.11 15.39 8.66
C ILE A 219 -0.80 16.09 8.26
N ALA A 220 -0.36 15.97 7.01
CA ALA A 220 0.88 16.59 6.54
C ALA A 220 0.88 18.13 6.67
N HIS A 221 -0.25 18.78 6.37
CA HIS A 221 -0.36 20.25 6.41
C HIS A 221 -0.71 20.81 7.80
N THR A 222 -1.45 20.07 8.60
CA THR A 222 -1.98 20.55 9.89
C THR A 222 -1.24 19.95 11.09
N GLY A 223 -0.35 18.99 10.86
CA GLY A 223 0.42 18.29 11.90
C GLY A 223 -0.49 17.68 12.96
N CYS A 224 -0.21 18.01 14.22
CA CYS A 224 -0.98 17.55 15.38
C CYS A 224 -2.24 18.38 15.65
N SER A 225 -2.73 19.22 14.74
CA SER A 225 -4.00 19.96 14.93
C SER A 225 -5.22 19.23 14.35
N SER A 226 -5.05 18.34 13.36
CA SER A 226 -6.04 17.34 13.00
C SER A 226 -5.79 16.03 13.75
N ALA A 227 -6.83 15.43 14.32
CA ALA A 227 -6.73 14.09 14.92
C ALA A 227 -7.39 13.11 13.98
N VAL A 228 -6.67 12.08 13.57
CA VAL A 228 -7.29 10.85 13.09
C VAL A 228 -8.08 10.27 14.26
N VAL A 229 -9.37 10.06 14.06
CA VAL A 229 -10.19 9.35 15.05
C VAL A 229 -10.02 7.85 14.87
N ILE A 230 -10.14 7.08 15.94
CA ILE A 230 -9.94 5.63 15.92
C ILE A 230 -10.80 4.93 14.85
N GLY A 231 -12.04 5.38 14.64
CA GLY A 231 -12.91 4.84 13.60
C GLY A 231 -12.35 5.00 12.17
N GLU A 232 -11.69 6.12 11.85
CA GLU A 232 -11.04 6.32 10.55
C GLU A 232 -9.91 5.30 10.33
N LEU A 233 -9.21 4.91 11.40
CA LEU A 233 -8.13 3.93 11.36
C LEU A 233 -8.68 2.50 11.25
N GLU A 234 -9.74 2.17 12.01
CA GLU A 234 -10.43 0.88 11.93
C GLU A 234 -11.06 0.65 10.56
N ASP A 235 -11.71 1.66 9.99
CA ASP A 235 -12.31 1.60 8.66
C ASP A 235 -11.24 1.37 7.58
N LEU A 236 -10.10 2.05 7.69
CA LEU A 236 -8.96 1.83 6.81
C LEU A 236 -8.44 0.39 6.89
N LEU A 237 -8.22 -0.12 8.10
CA LEU A 237 -7.74 -1.50 8.30
C LEU A 237 -8.70 -2.55 7.74
N LYS A 238 -10.01 -2.37 7.96
CA LYS A 238 -11.06 -3.24 7.42
C LYS A 238 -11.10 -3.20 5.90
N PHE A 239 -10.83 -2.04 5.30
CA PHE A 239 -10.85 -1.85 3.86
C PHE A 239 -9.65 -2.44 3.12
N LEU A 240 -8.43 -2.20 3.63
CA LEU A 240 -7.20 -2.51 2.89
C LEU A 240 -7.07 -4.01 2.56
N THR A 241 -7.43 -4.90 3.48
CA THR A 241 -7.30 -6.35 3.29
C THR A 241 -8.17 -6.88 2.14
N PRO A 242 -9.51 -6.77 2.18
CA PRO A 242 -10.38 -7.29 1.13
C PRO A 242 -10.16 -6.58 -0.21
N PHE A 243 -9.92 -5.26 -0.19
CA PHE A 243 -9.67 -4.50 -1.41
C PHE A 243 -8.42 -4.98 -2.14
N ASN A 244 -7.28 -5.08 -1.44
CA ASN A 244 -6.01 -5.45 -2.07
C ASN A 244 -5.97 -6.91 -2.52
N LYS A 245 -6.62 -7.83 -1.79
CA LYS A 245 -6.81 -9.21 -2.25
C LYS A 245 -7.63 -9.27 -3.53
N SER A 246 -8.70 -8.48 -3.61
CA SER A 246 -9.56 -8.43 -4.80
C SER A 246 -8.82 -7.82 -6.00
N LEU A 247 -8.07 -6.74 -5.75
CA LEU A 247 -7.22 -6.11 -6.76
C LEU A 247 -6.20 -7.09 -7.34
N ILE A 248 -5.47 -7.80 -6.48
CA ILE A 248 -4.50 -8.81 -6.89
C ILE A 248 -5.19 -9.89 -7.71
N ASN A 249 -6.30 -10.44 -7.23
CA ASN A 249 -7.00 -11.53 -7.90
C ASN A 249 -7.47 -11.14 -9.31
N VAL A 250 -8.08 -9.96 -9.45
CA VAL A 250 -8.59 -9.46 -10.73
C VAL A 250 -7.44 -9.18 -11.70
N VAL A 251 -6.39 -8.50 -11.25
CA VAL A 251 -5.23 -8.17 -12.09
C VAL A 251 -4.46 -9.42 -12.51
N GLU A 252 -4.23 -10.36 -11.60
CA GLU A 252 -3.53 -11.60 -11.92
C GLU A 252 -4.31 -12.45 -12.92
N THR A 253 -5.64 -12.53 -12.77
CA THR A 253 -6.51 -13.22 -13.73
C THR A 253 -6.40 -12.59 -15.12
N GLU A 254 -6.44 -11.26 -15.21
CA GLU A 254 -6.38 -10.56 -16.49
C GLU A 254 -5.00 -10.65 -17.16
N ILE A 255 -3.91 -10.58 -16.37
CA ILE A 255 -2.56 -10.83 -16.88
C ILE A 255 -2.45 -12.22 -17.48
N ASN A 256 -2.94 -13.24 -16.77
CA ASN A 256 -2.89 -14.63 -17.23
C ASN A 256 -3.70 -14.84 -18.51
N LYS A 257 -4.81 -14.10 -18.68
CA LYS A 257 -5.66 -14.16 -19.89
C LYS A 257 -5.02 -13.49 -21.09
N VAL A 258 -4.32 -12.36 -20.90
CA VAL A 258 -3.78 -11.55 -22.00
C VAL A 258 -2.36 -12.00 -22.39
N TYR A 259 -1.50 -12.24 -21.40
CA TYR A 259 -0.05 -12.34 -21.61
C TYR A 259 0.53 -13.75 -21.48
N LEU A 260 -0.13 -14.66 -20.76
CA LEU A 260 0.29 -16.05 -20.59
C LEU A 260 -0.60 -17.01 -21.40
#